data_AF-A0A1B7LJY6-F1
#
_entry.id   AF-A0A1B7LJY6-F1
#
_cell.length_a   1.000
_cell.length_b   1.000
_cell.length_c   1.000
_cell.angle_alpha   90.00
_cell.angle_beta   90.00
_cell.angle_gamma   90.00
#
_symmetry.space_group_name_H-M   'P 1'
#
loop_
_entity.id
_entity.type
_entity.pdbx_description
1 polymer ?
#
loop_
_entity_poly.entity_id
_entity_poly.type
_entity_poly.pdbx_seq_one_letter_code
_entity_poly.pdbx_strand_id
1 'polypeptide(L)'
;MKKFIYLDQDYINSYLAQMKKGLLVNCSNEKQSSESTSQTKDLNLNGVISGEIGVEILKILGLNLNGQVEKNNSSTISDENIKSRIEEKVLHDYSFEMVEKILKDKNLIKINDFNTGDIILEENEITIIDFEYFKNIFGNDGIFKNFRNLNRINKNTNLTLNNRENDIKFSYEIIVIIQKIIPYKRFAICGNYLILLDDKNFRDNPDIIAFKYGGKIKFMGNITNIINIQDNQDYQDDSILDAFKNFYKIINESIFEMFSNINKIYIIHAIALYYES
;
A
#
# COMPACT_ATOMS: atom_id res chain seq x y z
N MET A 1 -19.41 -4.45 0.12
CA MET A 1 -18.56 -4.85 1.28
C MET A 1 -17.13 -5.04 0.78
N LYS A 2 -16.11 -4.57 1.51
CA LYS A 2 -14.71 -4.68 1.08
C LYS A 2 -14.10 -6.00 1.54
N LYS A 3 -13.43 -6.69 0.62
CA LYS A 3 -12.66 -7.91 0.91
C LYS A 3 -11.17 -7.61 0.76
N PHE A 4 -10.52 -7.25 1.86
CA PHE A 4 -9.11 -6.87 1.87
C PHE A 4 -8.17 -8.06 1.60
N ILE A 5 -7.28 -7.85 0.65
CA ILE A 5 -6.12 -8.71 0.35
C ILE A 5 -4.91 -8.17 1.11
N TYR A 6 -4.78 -6.84 1.17
CA TYR A 6 -3.67 -6.11 1.78
C TYR A 6 -4.22 -4.93 2.56
N LEU A 7 -3.70 -4.67 3.76
CA LEU A 7 -4.01 -3.48 4.54
C LEU A 7 -2.82 -3.05 5.41
N ASP A 8 -2.25 -1.89 5.11
CA ASP A 8 -1.20 -1.26 5.92
C ASP A 8 -1.82 -0.51 7.11
N GLN A 9 -1.91 -1.23 8.23
CA GLN A 9 -2.49 -0.71 9.47
C GLN A 9 -1.66 0.42 10.07
N ASP A 10 -0.33 0.35 9.97
CA ASP A 10 0.57 1.39 10.49
C ASP A 10 0.29 2.71 9.76
N TYR A 11 0.09 2.65 8.44
CA TYR A 11 -0.24 3.80 7.62
C TYR A 11 -1.62 4.38 7.97
N ILE A 12 -2.64 3.54 8.11
CA ILE A 12 -4.00 3.97 8.52
C ILE A 12 -3.96 4.65 9.90
N ASN A 13 -3.26 4.03 10.87
CA ASN A 13 -3.12 4.56 12.21
C ASN A 13 -2.40 5.92 12.21
N SER A 14 -1.37 6.07 11.38
CA SER A 14 -0.67 7.35 11.19
C SER A 14 -1.61 8.44 10.65
N TYR A 15 -2.45 8.13 9.66
CA TYR A 15 -3.44 9.08 9.12
C TYR A 15 -4.44 9.52 10.19
N LEU A 16 -5.01 8.56 10.91
CA LEU A 16 -5.94 8.85 12.01
C LEU A 16 -5.29 9.71 13.10
N ALA A 17 -4.03 9.44 13.45
CA ALA A 17 -3.30 10.23 14.45
C ALA A 17 -3.06 11.68 13.98
N GLN A 18 -2.70 11.89 12.72
CA GLN A 18 -2.53 13.22 12.14
C GLN A 18 -3.86 13.98 12.11
N MET A 19 -4.95 13.32 11.74
CA MET A 19 -6.30 13.88 11.78
C MET A 19 -6.69 14.28 13.20
N LYS A 20 -6.45 13.42 14.20
CA LYS A 20 -6.68 13.71 15.62
C LYS A 20 -5.91 14.94 16.08
N LYS A 21 -4.63 15.06 15.72
CA LYS A 21 -3.81 16.23 16.06
C LYS A 21 -4.36 17.51 15.44
N GLY A 22 -4.78 17.46 14.17
CA GLY A 22 -5.42 18.60 13.49
C GLY A 22 -6.72 19.04 14.18
N LEU A 23 -7.56 18.08 14.58
CA LEU A 23 -8.77 18.36 15.37
C LEU A 23 -8.42 19.05 16.69
N LEU A 24 -7.47 18.52 17.47
CA LEU A 24 -7.07 19.11 18.75
C LEU A 24 -6.55 20.55 18.63
N VAL A 25 -5.78 20.86 17.58
CA VAL A 25 -5.27 22.22 17.31
C VAL A 25 -6.42 23.19 16.99
N ASN A 26 -7.37 22.77 16.16
CA ASN A 26 -8.53 23.60 15.84
C ASN A 26 -9.36 23.91 17.10
N CYS A 27 -9.60 22.91 17.96
CA CYS A 27 -10.26 23.12 19.26
C CYS A 27 -9.54 24.15 20.15
N SER A 28 -8.20 24.13 20.17
CA SER A 28 -7.43 25.05 21.00
C SER A 28 -7.47 26.48 20.48
N ASN A 29 -7.51 26.66 19.16
CA ASN A 29 -7.60 27.98 18.54
C ASN A 29 -8.98 28.61 18.75
N GLU A 30 -10.06 27.81 18.75
CA GLU A 30 -11.40 28.29 19.12
C GLU A 30 -11.49 28.75 20.59
N LYS A 31 -10.70 28.15 21.50
CA LYS A 31 -10.66 28.59 22.91
C LYS A 31 -9.99 29.94 23.14
N GLN A 32 -9.29 30.51 22.16
CA GLN A 32 -8.61 31.81 22.32
C GLN A 32 -9.55 33.02 22.24
N SER A 33 -10.85 32.85 21.95
CA SER A 33 -11.81 33.97 21.90
C SER A 33 -12.62 34.22 23.18
N SER A 34 -12.25 33.65 24.33
CA SER A 34 -12.91 33.97 25.61
C SER A 34 -11.99 33.73 26.80
N GLU A 35 -11.55 34.81 27.44
CA GLU A 35 -10.77 34.76 28.67
C GLU A 35 -11.59 34.20 29.85
N SER A 36 -11.02 33.23 30.56
CA SER A 36 -10.56 33.37 31.96
C SER A 36 -10.73 32.10 32.83
N THR A 37 -9.64 31.79 33.55
CA THR A 37 -9.50 31.13 34.86
C THR A 37 -9.97 29.69 35.12
N SER A 38 -8.94 28.86 35.38
CA SER A 38 -8.91 27.69 36.27
C SER A 38 -9.69 26.43 35.87
N GLN A 39 -9.15 25.29 36.33
CA GLN A 39 -9.77 23.96 36.44
C GLN A 39 -9.41 22.94 35.36
N THR A 40 -9.45 21.69 35.82
CA THR A 40 -9.33 20.38 35.19
C THR A 40 -9.47 20.37 33.67
N LYS A 41 -8.66 19.54 32.99
CA LYS A 41 -8.71 19.31 31.54
C LYS A 41 -10.01 18.59 31.12
N ASP A 42 -11.14 19.22 31.37
CA ASP A 42 -12.41 18.89 30.74
C ASP A 42 -12.38 19.54 29.36
N LEU A 43 -12.27 18.68 28.34
CA LEU A 43 -12.36 19.09 26.94
C LEU A 43 -13.80 19.53 26.66
N ASN A 44 -14.12 20.78 26.95
CA ASN A 44 -15.37 21.41 26.50
C ASN A 44 -15.34 21.48 24.97
N LEU A 45 -16.14 20.62 24.33
CA LEU A 45 -16.07 20.25 22.92
C LEU A 45 -17.19 20.90 22.08
N ASN A 46 -17.79 21.99 22.57
CA ASN A 46 -18.96 22.61 21.94
C ASN A 46 -18.64 23.33 20.61
N GLY A 47 -17.37 23.56 20.27
CA GLY A 47 -16.94 24.20 19.01
C GLY A 47 -16.61 23.22 17.87
N VAL A 48 -16.40 21.93 18.16
CA VAL A 48 -15.99 20.92 17.16
C VAL A 48 -17.19 20.33 16.39
N ILE A 49 -18.41 20.69 16.77
CA ILE A 49 -19.64 19.97 16.41
C ILE A 49 -20.34 20.64 15.22
N SER A 50 -19.69 20.69 14.06
CA SER A 50 -20.39 21.04 12.81
C SER A 50 -20.19 20.06 11.65
N GLY A 51 -19.28 19.09 11.77
CA GLY A 51 -19.08 18.06 10.74
C GLY A 51 -19.28 16.65 11.29
N GLU A 52 -20.16 15.87 10.65
CA GLU A 52 -20.40 14.44 10.94
C GLU A 52 -19.10 13.62 11.05
N ILE A 53 -18.11 13.98 10.22
CA ILE A 53 -16.77 13.38 10.15
C ILE A 53 -16.01 13.52 11.48
N GLY A 54 -16.07 14.67 12.14
CA GLY A 54 -15.37 14.90 13.41
C GLY A 54 -15.91 14.01 14.54
N VAL A 55 -17.23 13.81 14.55
CA VAL A 55 -17.94 12.97 15.53
C VAL A 55 -17.62 11.49 15.31
N GLU A 56 -17.56 11.01 14.07
CA GLU A 56 -17.18 9.63 13.75
C GLU A 56 -15.72 9.34 14.18
N ILE A 57 -14.78 10.27 13.97
CA ILE A 57 -13.35 10.07 14.30
C ILE A 57 -13.19 9.90 15.82
N LEU A 58 -13.90 10.71 16.60
CA LEU A 58 -13.85 10.68 18.06
C LEU A 58 -14.42 9.37 18.63
N LYS A 59 -15.50 8.85 18.04
CA LYS A 59 -16.10 7.55 18.44
C LYS A 59 -15.14 6.37 18.25
N ILE A 60 -14.40 6.32 17.14
CA ILE A 60 -13.40 5.25 16.87
C ILE A 60 -12.24 5.31 17.87
N LEU A 61 -11.84 6.51 18.27
CA LEU A 61 -10.75 6.71 19.22
C LEU A 61 -11.15 6.42 20.67
N GLY A 62 -12.35 5.86 20.91
CA GLY A 62 -12.85 5.49 22.24
C GLY A 62 -13.29 6.67 23.09
N LEU A 63 -13.46 7.86 22.50
CA LEU A 63 -13.97 9.03 23.20
C LEU A 63 -15.51 9.01 23.13
N ASN A 64 -16.15 8.60 24.23
CA ASN A 64 -17.60 8.56 24.34
C ASN A 64 -18.20 9.98 24.21
N LEU A 65 -18.77 10.27 23.04
CA LEU A 65 -19.60 11.45 22.79
C LEU A 65 -21.03 11.15 23.22
N ASN A 66 -21.29 11.15 24.53
CA ASN A 66 -22.67 11.15 25.02
C ASN A 66 -23.24 12.56 24.89
N GLY A 67 -23.84 12.84 23.73
CA GLY A 67 -24.75 13.96 23.53
C GLY A 67 -26.09 13.74 24.22
N GLN A 68 -26.08 13.50 25.54
CA GLN A 68 -27.19 13.71 26.49
C GLN A 68 -26.54 13.95 27.86
N VAL A 69 -26.45 15.21 28.27
CA VAL A 69 -26.08 15.58 29.65
C VAL A 69 -27.35 15.49 30.49
N GLU A 70 -27.76 14.27 30.82
CA GLU A 70 -28.58 14.08 32.03
C GLU A 70 -27.63 14.18 33.23
N LYS A 71 -27.88 15.20 34.05
CA LYS A 71 -27.25 15.40 35.35
C LYS A 71 -27.39 14.13 36.18
N ASN A 72 -26.26 13.73 36.77
CA ASN A 72 -26.10 12.78 37.88
C ASN A 72 -25.85 11.33 37.46
N ASN A 73 -24.58 10.97 37.33
CA ASN A 73 -23.89 10.16 38.34
C ASN A 73 -22.44 9.92 37.92
N SER A 74 -21.53 10.12 38.87
CA SER A 74 -20.11 9.82 38.74
C SER A 74 -19.90 8.35 38.36
N SER A 75 -19.42 8.12 37.14
CA SER A 75 -18.69 6.90 36.83
C SER A 75 -17.33 7.30 36.30
N THR A 76 -16.35 7.24 37.20
CA THR A 76 -14.93 7.17 36.88
C THR A 76 -14.74 5.98 35.93
N ILE A 77 -14.43 6.26 34.67
CA ILE A 77 -14.10 5.26 33.68
C ILE A 77 -12.70 4.74 34.04
N SER A 78 -12.62 3.50 34.50
CA SER A 78 -11.35 2.81 34.73
C SER A 78 -10.78 2.30 33.41
N ASP A 79 -9.56 2.71 33.12
CA ASP A 79 -8.80 2.56 31.86
C ASP A 79 -8.53 1.11 31.39
N GLU A 80 -8.93 0.06 32.12
CA GLU A 80 -8.41 -1.29 31.89
C GLU A 80 -9.33 -2.25 31.11
N ASN A 81 -10.60 -1.93 30.86
CA ASN A 81 -11.57 -2.89 30.31
C ASN A 81 -12.03 -2.66 28.85
N ILE A 82 -11.57 -1.60 28.17
CA ILE A 82 -11.91 -1.34 26.75
C ILE A 82 -10.98 -2.13 25.80
N LYS A 83 -9.85 -2.63 26.31
CA LYS A 83 -8.75 -3.19 25.51
C LYS A 83 -8.97 -4.62 24.97
N SER A 84 -9.94 -5.39 25.49
CA SER A 84 -9.90 -6.85 25.34
C SER A 84 -11.05 -7.51 24.58
N ARG A 85 -12.07 -6.78 24.09
CA ARG A 85 -13.28 -7.43 23.53
C ARG A 85 -13.94 -6.83 22.28
N ILE A 86 -13.39 -5.78 21.66
CA ILE A 86 -13.74 -5.38 20.28
C ILE A 86 -12.59 -5.89 19.41
N GLU A 87 -12.79 -7.06 18.81
CA GLU A 87 -11.76 -7.82 18.07
C GLU A 87 -10.96 -6.94 17.10
N GLU A 88 -9.62 -6.98 17.22
CA GLU A 88 -8.67 -6.13 16.47
C GLU A 88 -9.02 -6.04 14.97
N LYS A 89 -9.41 -7.14 14.31
CA LYS A 89 -9.71 -7.16 12.86
C LYS A 89 -10.90 -6.30 12.41
N VAL A 90 -11.99 -6.24 13.19
CA VAL A 90 -13.22 -5.51 12.79
C VAL A 90 -13.02 -3.99 12.91
N LEU A 91 -12.17 -3.53 13.83
CA LEU A 91 -11.85 -2.11 14.00
C LEU A 91 -11.00 -1.56 12.85
N HIS A 92 -10.11 -2.39 12.28
CA HIS A 92 -9.19 -1.95 11.23
C HIS A 92 -9.87 -1.71 9.89
N ASP A 93 -10.81 -2.56 9.50
CA ASP A 93 -11.51 -2.40 8.22
C ASP A 93 -12.41 -1.16 8.26
N TYR A 94 -13.07 -0.91 9.40
CA TYR A 94 -13.81 0.34 9.65
C TYR A 94 -12.90 1.58 9.68
N SER A 95 -11.68 1.44 10.20
CA SER A 95 -10.67 2.53 10.20
C SER A 95 -10.25 2.92 8.78
N PHE A 96 -10.12 1.96 7.87
CA PHE A 96 -9.87 2.24 6.46
C PHE A 96 -11.03 3.01 5.82
N GLU A 97 -12.28 2.56 6.03
CA GLU A 97 -13.46 3.23 5.47
C GLU A 97 -13.56 4.69 5.88
N MET A 98 -13.23 4.98 7.14
CA MET A 98 -13.14 6.35 7.63
C MET A 98 -12.04 7.14 6.92
N VAL A 99 -10.81 6.61 6.86
CA VAL A 99 -9.70 7.32 6.20
C VAL A 99 -10.07 7.60 4.74
N GLU A 100 -10.60 6.61 4.03
CA GLU A 100 -11.07 6.75 2.65
C GLU A 100 -12.16 7.82 2.52
N LYS A 101 -13.19 7.81 3.38
CA LYS A 101 -14.26 8.80 3.41
C LYS A 101 -13.70 10.21 3.58
N ILE A 102 -12.81 10.42 4.55
CA ILE A 102 -12.19 11.72 4.82
C ILE A 102 -11.36 12.21 3.64
N LEU A 103 -10.58 11.31 3.03
CA LEU A 103 -9.76 11.65 1.87
C LEU A 103 -10.62 12.06 0.67
N LYS A 104 -11.76 11.38 0.47
CA LYS A 104 -12.76 11.77 -0.55
C LYS A 104 -13.40 13.11 -0.22
N ASP A 105 -13.91 13.29 1.00
CA ASP A 105 -14.62 14.51 1.41
C ASP A 105 -13.73 15.76 1.32
N LYS A 106 -12.42 15.60 1.55
CA LYS A 106 -11.42 16.68 1.42
C LYS A 106 -10.82 16.81 0.03
N ASN A 107 -11.24 16.01 -0.95
CA ASN A 107 -10.66 15.95 -2.30
C ASN A 107 -9.13 15.75 -2.29
N LEU A 108 -8.63 14.90 -1.39
CA LEU A 108 -7.20 14.57 -1.26
C LEU A 108 -6.79 13.39 -2.13
N ILE A 109 -7.75 12.67 -2.72
CA ILE A 109 -7.49 11.62 -3.69
C ILE A 109 -7.33 12.27 -5.06
N LYS A 110 -6.16 12.09 -5.66
CA LYS A 110 -5.83 12.60 -6.99
C LYS A 110 -6.32 11.65 -8.06
N ILE A 111 -6.80 12.19 -9.18
CA ILE A 111 -7.39 11.44 -10.31
C ILE A 111 -6.49 11.52 -11.57
N ASN A 112 -5.66 12.55 -11.69
CA ASN A 112 -4.81 12.82 -12.85
C ASN A 112 -3.61 13.70 -12.46
N ASP A 113 -2.65 13.91 -13.36
CA ASP A 113 -1.48 14.79 -13.16
C ASP A 113 -0.74 14.55 -11.85
N PHE A 114 -0.43 13.28 -11.65
CA PHE A 114 0.16 12.72 -10.44
C PHE A 114 1.58 13.22 -10.15
N ASN A 115 1.82 13.56 -8.88
CA ASN A 115 3.10 13.94 -8.31
C ASN A 115 3.46 13.03 -7.12
N THR A 116 4.74 13.04 -6.75
CA THR A 116 5.20 12.38 -5.52
C THR A 116 4.49 12.97 -4.30
N GLY A 117 3.97 12.10 -3.43
CA GLY A 117 3.18 12.42 -2.26
C GLY A 117 1.67 12.36 -2.50
N ASP A 118 1.21 12.32 -3.75
CA ASP A 118 -0.22 12.22 -4.06
C ASP A 118 -0.79 10.87 -3.62
N ILE A 119 -2.02 10.89 -3.12
CA ILE A 119 -2.81 9.70 -2.79
C ILE A 119 -3.69 9.37 -3.98
N ILE A 120 -3.71 8.10 -4.38
CA ILE A 120 -4.58 7.61 -5.45
C ILE A 120 -5.48 6.49 -4.95
N LEU A 121 -6.64 6.36 -5.59
CA LEU A 121 -7.58 5.27 -5.40
C LEU A 121 -8.08 4.84 -6.78
N GLU A 122 -7.72 3.64 -7.19
CA GLU A 122 -7.96 3.14 -8.54
C GLU A 122 -8.50 1.71 -8.51
N GLU A 123 -9.25 1.33 -9.55
CA GLU A 123 -9.72 -0.03 -9.78
C GLU A 123 -9.25 -0.50 -11.15
N ASN A 124 -8.44 -1.56 -11.20
CA ASN A 124 -7.97 -2.07 -12.48
C ASN A 124 -7.51 -3.53 -12.37
N GLU A 125 -7.18 -4.13 -13.51
CA GLU A 125 -6.55 -5.45 -13.55
C GLU A 125 -5.13 -5.39 -12.98
N ILE A 126 -4.93 -6.12 -11.88
CA ILE A 126 -3.65 -6.22 -11.19
C ILE A 126 -3.02 -7.58 -11.45
N THR A 127 -1.73 -7.57 -11.77
CA THR A 127 -0.88 -8.76 -11.76
C THR A 127 0.03 -8.72 -10.55
N ILE A 128 -0.14 -9.64 -9.60
CA ILE A 128 0.75 -9.76 -8.45
C ILE A 128 1.94 -10.63 -8.85
N ILE A 129 3.14 -10.09 -8.64
CA ILE A 129 4.40 -10.76 -8.91
C ILE A 129 5.04 -11.13 -7.58
N ASP A 130 5.37 -12.40 -7.44
CA ASP A 130 6.12 -12.96 -6.33
C ASP A 130 7.39 -13.59 -6.91
N PHE A 131 8.54 -12.97 -6.63
CA PHE A 131 9.79 -13.46 -7.17
C PHE A 131 10.19 -14.82 -6.60
N GLU A 132 9.85 -15.12 -5.36
CA GLU A 132 10.17 -16.40 -4.74
C GLU A 132 9.35 -17.52 -5.39
N TYR A 133 8.07 -17.26 -5.63
CA TYR A 133 7.20 -18.15 -6.42
C TYR A 133 7.77 -18.43 -7.82
N PHE A 134 8.11 -17.38 -8.57
CA PHE A 134 8.66 -17.56 -9.92
C PHE A 134 10.06 -18.20 -9.93
N LYS A 135 10.90 -17.88 -8.94
CA LYS A 135 12.21 -18.53 -8.78
C LYS A 135 12.07 -20.04 -8.55
N ASN A 136 11.08 -20.46 -7.77
CA ASN A 136 10.80 -21.88 -7.55
C ASN A 136 10.28 -22.58 -8.82
N ILE A 137 9.61 -21.85 -9.71
CA ILE A 137 9.13 -22.37 -10.99
C ILE A 137 10.28 -22.47 -12.00
N PHE A 138 10.98 -21.36 -12.26
CA PHE A 138 11.98 -21.20 -13.32
C PHE A 138 13.40 -21.58 -12.92
N GLY A 139 13.66 -21.81 -11.62
CA GLY A 139 14.99 -22.15 -11.13
C GLY A 139 15.53 -23.46 -11.68
N ASN A 140 16.84 -23.65 -11.52
CA ASN A 140 17.57 -24.82 -12.03
C ASN A 140 17.02 -26.16 -11.52
N ASP A 141 16.35 -26.19 -10.36
CA ASP A 141 15.67 -27.35 -9.80
C ASP A 141 14.13 -27.21 -9.77
N GLY A 142 13.61 -26.20 -10.46
CA GLY A 142 12.19 -25.86 -10.49
C GLY A 142 11.34 -26.81 -11.35
N ILE A 143 10.02 -26.56 -11.34
CA ILE A 143 9.01 -27.40 -12.01
C ILE A 143 9.32 -27.56 -13.52
N PHE A 144 9.95 -26.56 -14.15
CA PHE A 144 10.34 -26.65 -15.56
C PHE A 144 11.34 -27.77 -15.87
N LYS A 145 12.25 -28.12 -14.95
CA LYS A 145 13.15 -29.28 -15.11
C LYS A 145 12.38 -30.59 -15.13
N ASN A 146 11.29 -30.68 -14.37
CA ASN A 146 10.42 -31.86 -14.36
C ASN A 146 9.59 -31.95 -15.65
N PHE A 147 9.04 -30.84 -16.13
CA PHE A 147 8.37 -30.79 -17.46
C PHE A 147 9.33 -31.15 -18.60
N ARG A 148 10.60 -30.73 -18.51
CA ARG A 148 11.67 -31.10 -19.46
C ARG A 148 11.86 -32.62 -19.55
N ASN A 149 11.91 -33.30 -18.41
CA ASN A 149 12.07 -34.75 -18.37
C ASN A 149 10.87 -35.48 -18.98
N LEU A 150 9.65 -34.98 -18.77
CA LEU A 150 8.43 -35.53 -19.37
C LEU A 150 8.38 -35.32 -20.90
N ASN A 151 8.75 -34.12 -21.39
CA ASN A 151 8.71 -33.82 -22.82
C ASN A 151 9.80 -34.56 -23.63
N ARG A 152 10.96 -34.88 -23.04
CA ARG A 152 11.99 -35.71 -23.68
C ARG A 152 11.51 -37.14 -23.97
N ILE A 153 10.47 -37.61 -23.28
CA ILE A 153 9.83 -38.91 -23.55
C ILE A 153 8.98 -38.84 -24.84
N ASN A 154 8.43 -37.67 -25.19
CA ASN A 154 7.65 -37.41 -26.41
C ASN A 154 8.51 -36.78 -27.53
N LYS A 155 9.27 -37.61 -28.24
CA LYS A 155 10.41 -37.30 -29.14
C LYS A 155 10.25 -36.32 -30.35
N ASN A 156 9.18 -35.53 -30.50
CA ASN A 156 8.92 -34.78 -31.75
C ASN A 156 9.07 -33.23 -31.72
N THR A 157 9.74 -32.60 -30.73
CA THR A 157 9.71 -31.12 -30.58
C THR A 157 11.05 -30.41 -30.30
N ASN A 158 12.17 -30.92 -30.83
CA ASN A 158 13.53 -30.48 -30.42
C ASN A 158 13.90 -29.01 -30.70
N LEU A 159 13.43 -28.37 -31.80
CA LEU A 159 13.81 -26.98 -32.13
C LEU A 159 13.05 -25.93 -31.31
N THR A 160 11.76 -26.14 -31.05
CA THR A 160 10.93 -25.28 -30.21
C THR A 160 11.30 -25.34 -28.73
N LEU A 161 11.95 -26.43 -28.28
CA LEU A 161 12.37 -26.59 -26.89
C LEU A 161 13.63 -25.79 -26.57
N ASN A 162 14.62 -25.73 -27.46
CA ASN A 162 15.87 -25.01 -27.20
C ASN A 162 15.66 -23.48 -27.07
N ASN A 163 14.80 -22.88 -27.90
CA ASN A 163 14.50 -21.44 -27.78
C ASN A 163 13.79 -21.14 -26.45
N ARG A 164 12.80 -21.97 -26.08
CA ARG A 164 12.11 -21.86 -24.79
C ARG A 164 13.04 -22.09 -23.59
N GLU A 165 14.04 -22.95 -23.71
CA GLU A 165 15.05 -23.17 -22.66
C GLU A 165 15.90 -21.90 -22.43
N ASN A 166 16.28 -21.20 -23.50
CA ASN A 166 16.99 -19.93 -23.38
C ASN A 166 16.11 -18.84 -22.74
N ASP A 167 14.83 -18.75 -23.13
CA ASP A 167 13.88 -17.78 -22.57
C ASP A 167 13.66 -18.00 -21.06
N ILE A 168 13.54 -19.26 -20.62
CA ILE A 168 13.37 -19.61 -19.20
C ILE A 168 14.62 -19.25 -18.40
N LYS A 169 15.80 -19.59 -18.92
CA LYS A 169 17.07 -19.28 -18.25
C LYS A 169 17.26 -17.77 -18.12
N PHE A 170 17.00 -17.04 -19.20
CA PHE A 170 17.03 -15.57 -19.22
C PHE A 170 16.06 -14.98 -18.20
N SER A 171 14.82 -15.48 -18.15
CA SER A 171 13.81 -15.06 -17.18
C SER A 171 14.27 -15.28 -15.72
N TYR A 172 14.90 -16.43 -15.43
CA TYR A 172 15.46 -16.71 -14.11
C TYR A 172 16.59 -15.75 -13.73
N GLU A 173 17.51 -15.46 -14.66
CA GLU A 173 18.61 -14.51 -14.43
C GLU A 173 18.08 -13.10 -14.13
N ILE A 174 17.07 -12.64 -14.89
CA ILE A 174 16.36 -11.39 -14.61
C ILE A 174 15.76 -11.40 -13.20
N ILE A 175 15.02 -12.45 -12.83
CA ILE A 175 14.42 -12.56 -11.48
C ILE A 175 15.48 -12.45 -10.39
N VAL A 176 16.63 -13.12 -10.54
CA VAL A 176 17.72 -13.07 -9.56
C VAL A 176 18.34 -11.67 -9.47
N ILE A 177 18.49 -10.98 -10.61
CA ILE A 177 19.01 -9.60 -10.63
C ILE A 177 18.02 -8.67 -9.94
N ILE A 178 16.74 -8.73 -10.29
CA ILE A 178 15.72 -7.85 -9.72
C ILE A 178 15.56 -8.11 -8.21
N GLN A 179 15.59 -9.37 -7.74
CA GLN A 179 15.57 -9.68 -6.30
C GLN A 179 16.72 -9.04 -5.52
N LYS A 180 17.88 -8.82 -6.15
CA LYS A 180 19.03 -8.16 -5.50
C LYS A 180 18.90 -6.63 -5.51
N ILE A 181 18.13 -6.10 -6.44
CA ILE A 181 17.94 -4.67 -6.67
C ILE A 181 16.77 -4.13 -5.84
N ILE A 182 15.62 -4.81 -5.91
CA ILE A 182 14.37 -4.38 -5.28
C ILE A 182 14.27 -5.06 -3.92
N PRO A 183 14.22 -4.31 -2.81
CA PRO A 183 14.16 -4.87 -1.45
C PRO A 183 12.77 -5.44 -1.08
N TYR A 184 11.92 -5.71 -2.07
CA TYR A 184 10.57 -6.24 -1.89
C TYR A 184 10.47 -7.62 -2.55
N LYS A 185 9.89 -8.57 -1.83
CA LYS A 185 9.64 -9.91 -2.37
C LYS A 185 8.50 -9.93 -3.37
N ARG A 186 7.52 -9.04 -3.16
CA ARG A 186 6.24 -9.01 -3.87
C ARG A 186 5.88 -7.60 -4.25
N PHE A 187 5.28 -7.45 -5.42
CA PHE A 187 4.64 -6.21 -5.86
C PHE A 187 3.49 -6.53 -6.80
N ALA A 188 2.67 -5.54 -7.05
CA ALA A 188 1.60 -5.58 -8.03
C ALA A 188 1.95 -4.66 -9.21
N ILE A 189 1.69 -5.14 -10.43
CA ILE A 189 1.72 -4.32 -11.64
C ILE A 189 0.29 -4.04 -12.07
N CYS A 190 0.02 -2.78 -12.37
CA CYS A 190 -1.29 -2.31 -12.80
C CYS A 190 -1.12 -1.12 -13.75
N GLY A 191 -1.35 -1.29 -15.05
CA GLY A 191 -1.10 -0.22 -16.01
C GLY A 191 0.35 0.28 -15.92
N ASN A 192 0.54 1.54 -15.53
CA ASN A 192 1.85 2.16 -15.28
C ASN A 192 2.20 2.29 -13.78
N TYR A 193 1.49 1.59 -12.90
CA TYR A 193 1.76 1.54 -11.47
C TYR A 193 2.61 0.31 -11.11
N LEU A 194 3.70 0.54 -10.38
CA LEU A 194 4.42 -0.50 -9.64
C LEU A 194 4.08 -0.36 -8.16
N ILE A 195 3.23 -1.26 -7.67
CA ILE A 195 2.67 -1.20 -6.32
C ILE A 195 3.51 -2.09 -5.39
N LEU A 196 4.22 -1.48 -4.46
CA LEU A 196 5.07 -2.16 -3.49
C LEU A 196 4.22 -2.80 -2.40
N LEU A 197 4.48 -4.09 -2.11
CA LEU A 197 3.71 -4.86 -1.14
C LEU A 197 4.65 -5.45 -0.08
N ASP A 198 4.47 -5.00 1.17
CA ASP A 198 5.13 -5.59 2.33
C ASP A 198 4.34 -6.81 2.85
N ASP A 199 5.02 -7.94 2.99
CA ASP A 199 4.44 -9.21 3.44
C ASP A 199 3.63 -9.08 4.74
N LYS A 200 4.10 -8.22 5.67
CA LYS A 200 3.47 -8.05 7.00
C LYS A 200 2.02 -7.54 6.91
N ASN A 201 1.67 -6.89 5.81
CA ASN A 201 0.40 -6.20 5.61
C ASN A 201 -0.61 -7.04 4.80
N PHE A 202 -0.25 -8.23 4.31
CA PHE A 202 -1.24 -9.13 3.70
C PHE A 202 -2.22 -9.65 4.75
N ARG A 203 -3.49 -9.78 4.33
CA ARG A 203 -4.57 -10.34 5.17
C ARG A 203 -4.68 -11.86 5.09
N ASP A 204 -3.89 -12.47 4.23
CA ASP A 204 -3.82 -13.90 3.96
C ASP A 204 -2.35 -14.32 3.90
N ASN A 205 -2.08 -15.62 3.75
CA ASN A 205 -0.71 -16.11 3.62
C ASN A 205 -0.03 -15.47 2.39
N PRO A 206 1.07 -14.70 2.57
CA PRO A 206 1.80 -14.07 1.47
C PRO A 206 2.23 -15.03 0.36
N ASP A 207 2.56 -16.27 0.72
CA ASP A 207 3.12 -17.28 -0.20
C ASP A 207 2.12 -17.79 -1.25
N ILE A 208 0.83 -17.56 -1.04
CA ILE A 208 -0.23 -17.98 -1.98
C ILE A 208 -0.86 -16.80 -2.73
N ILE A 209 -0.50 -15.56 -2.41
CA ILE A 209 -1.21 -14.36 -2.91
C ILE A 209 -1.18 -14.29 -4.43
N ALA A 210 0.01 -14.46 -5.03
CA ALA A 210 0.20 -14.36 -6.49
C ALA A 210 -0.59 -15.42 -7.28
N PHE A 211 -0.89 -16.56 -6.65
CA PHE A 211 -1.72 -17.61 -7.25
C PHE A 211 -3.22 -17.39 -6.99
N LYS A 212 -3.57 -16.92 -5.78
CA LYS A 212 -4.95 -16.86 -5.29
C LYS A 212 -5.71 -15.63 -5.79
N TYR A 213 -5.02 -14.52 -6.01
CA TYR A 213 -5.65 -13.23 -6.28
C TYR A 213 -5.22 -12.68 -7.65
N GLY A 214 -6.18 -12.09 -8.37
CA GLY A 214 -5.98 -11.49 -9.68
C GLY A 214 -7.27 -10.90 -10.24
N GLY A 215 -7.18 -10.31 -11.44
CA GLY A 215 -8.30 -9.61 -12.04
C GLY A 215 -8.46 -8.19 -11.49
N LYS A 216 -9.69 -7.66 -11.51
CA LYS A 216 -9.97 -6.28 -11.10
C LYS A 216 -9.94 -6.14 -9.58
N ILE A 217 -8.97 -5.37 -9.09
CA ILE A 217 -8.76 -5.10 -7.66
C ILE A 217 -8.75 -3.58 -7.47
N LYS A 218 -9.43 -3.11 -6.42
CA LYS A 218 -9.29 -1.73 -5.96
C LYS A 218 -8.06 -1.60 -5.10
N PHE A 219 -7.29 -0.53 -5.30
CA PHE A 219 -6.16 -0.22 -4.47
C PHE A 219 -6.12 1.26 -4.09
N MET A 220 -5.67 1.52 -2.87
CA MET A 220 -5.36 2.86 -2.37
C MET A 220 -3.89 2.91 -2.01
N GLY A 221 -3.18 3.97 -2.39
CA GLY A 221 -1.74 4.09 -2.17
C GLY A 221 -1.22 5.50 -2.38
N ASN A 222 0.03 5.73 -1.96
CA ASN A 222 0.72 7.00 -2.19
C ASN A 222 1.78 6.81 -3.25
N ILE A 223 1.91 7.81 -4.11
CA ILE A 223 3.00 7.88 -5.07
C ILE A 223 4.26 8.27 -4.34
N THR A 224 5.21 7.35 -4.19
CA THR A 224 6.47 7.60 -3.47
C THR A 224 7.60 7.99 -4.40
N ASN A 225 7.51 7.57 -5.67
CA ASN A 225 8.48 7.92 -6.69
C ASN A 225 7.85 7.87 -8.10
N ILE A 226 8.45 8.58 -9.04
CA ILE A 226 8.06 8.58 -10.45
C ILE A 226 9.33 8.34 -11.27
N ILE A 227 9.34 7.24 -12.03
CA ILE A 227 10.46 6.87 -12.89
C ILE A 227 10.10 7.25 -14.32
N ASN A 228 10.90 8.09 -14.99
CA ASN A 228 10.74 8.41 -16.41
C ASN A 228 11.87 7.83 -17.24
N ILE A 229 11.55 7.40 -18.46
CA ILE A 229 12.55 6.85 -19.38
C ILE A 229 13.57 7.91 -19.84
N GLN A 230 13.17 9.18 -19.79
CA GLN A 230 14.01 10.33 -20.15
C GLN A 230 15.06 10.66 -19.09
N ASP A 231 14.89 10.17 -17.86
CA ASP A 231 15.85 10.38 -16.76
C ASP A 231 17.11 9.49 -16.92
N ASN A 232 17.10 8.54 -17.87
CA ASN A 232 18.19 7.62 -18.17
C ASN A 232 19.28 8.21 -19.11
N GLN A 233 19.56 9.51 -19.01
CA GLN A 233 20.65 10.15 -19.76
C GLN A 233 22.01 9.57 -19.36
N ASP A 234 22.95 9.48 -20.29
CA ASP A 234 24.32 9.03 -20.01
C ASP A 234 25.07 10.08 -19.18
N TYR A 235 25.55 9.67 -18.01
CA TYR A 235 26.40 10.50 -17.16
C TYR A 235 27.85 10.38 -17.67
N GLN A 236 28.41 11.47 -18.18
CA GLN A 236 29.72 11.49 -18.85
C GLN A 236 30.90 11.85 -17.94
N ASP A 237 30.80 11.64 -16.63
CA ASP A 237 31.89 11.93 -15.68
C ASP A 237 32.33 10.66 -14.93
N ASP A 238 33.63 10.57 -14.61
CA ASP A 238 34.26 9.40 -13.96
C ASP A 238 34.09 9.39 -12.43
N SER A 239 33.08 10.07 -11.89
CA SER A 239 32.89 10.20 -10.45
C SER A 239 32.21 8.96 -9.83
N ILE A 240 32.47 8.71 -8.55
CA ILE A 240 31.75 7.68 -7.77
C ILE A 240 30.22 7.94 -7.79
N LEU A 241 29.81 9.20 -7.83
CA LEU A 241 28.40 9.57 -7.92
C LEU A 241 27.79 9.08 -9.25
N ASP A 242 28.54 9.12 -10.34
CA ASP A 242 28.08 8.64 -11.64
C ASP A 242 28.06 7.11 -11.72
N ALA A 243 28.95 6.40 -11.02
CA ALA A 243 28.83 4.96 -10.85
C ALA A 243 27.50 4.56 -10.16
N PHE A 244 27.09 5.28 -9.10
CA PHE A 244 25.79 5.04 -8.45
C PHE A 244 24.61 5.44 -9.34
N LYS A 245 24.70 6.56 -10.06
CA LYS A 245 23.65 6.95 -11.01
C LYS A 245 23.49 5.94 -12.15
N ASN A 246 24.60 5.39 -12.67
CA ASN A 246 24.59 4.31 -13.65
C ASN A 246 23.95 3.04 -13.07
N PHE A 247 24.18 2.74 -11.79
CA PHE A 247 23.46 1.65 -11.13
C PHE A 247 21.95 1.90 -11.09
N TYR A 248 21.50 3.10 -10.68
CA TYR A 248 20.08 3.46 -10.71
C TYR A 248 19.48 3.44 -12.12
N LYS A 249 20.25 3.81 -13.16
CA LYS A 249 19.84 3.66 -14.55
C LYS A 249 19.55 2.21 -14.92
N ILE A 250 20.47 1.28 -14.61
CA ILE A 250 20.28 -0.16 -14.85
C ILE A 250 19.03 -0.68 -14.13
N ILE A 251 18.81 -0.23 -12.88
CA ILE A 251 17.60 -0.58 -12.12
C ILE A 251 16.35 -0.09 -12.85
N ASN A 252 16.31 1.18 -13.24
CA ASN A 252 15.17 1.78 -13.91
C ASN A 252 14.88 1.09 -15.24
N GLU A 253 15.91 0.82 -16.05
CA GLU A 253 15.79 0.07 -17.31
C GLU A 253 15.22 -1.33 -17.08
N SER A 254 15.72 -2.05 -16.07
CA SER A 254 15.20 -3.38 -15.70
C SER A 254 13.73 -3.33 -15.28
N ILE A 255 13.33 -2.26 -14.56
CA ILE A 255 11.93 -2.04 -14.19
C ILE A 255 11.09 -1.74 -15.44
N PHE A 256 11.57 -0.93 -16.37
CA PHE A 256 10.85 -0.62 -17.62
C PHE A 256 10.58 -1.87 -18.47
N GLU A 257 11.52 -2.82 -18.52
CA GLU A 257 11.33 -4.10 -19.22
C GLU A 257 10.16 -4.93 -18.68
N MET A 258 9.76 -4.71 -17.43
CA MET A 258 8.59 -5.37 -16.84
C MET A 258 7.25 -4.82 -17.36
N PHE A 259 7.26 -3.68 -18.06
CA PHE A 259 6.07 -3.03 -18.57
C PHE A 259 6.09 -2.92 -20.10
N SER A 260 4.93 -3.01 -20.72
CA SER A 260 4.80 -2.90 -22.18
C SER A 260 4.71 -1.45 -22.62
N ASN A 261 5.78 -0.91 -23.24
CA ASN A 261 5.77 0.37 -23.96
C ASN A 261 5.21 1.57 -23.16
N ILE A 262 5.68 1.77 -21.93
CA ILE A 262 5.33 2.93 -21.12
C ILE A 262 6.56 3.81 -20.85
N ASN A 263 6.34 5.13 -20.83
CA ASN A 263 7.42 6.12 -20.68
C ASN A 263 7.58 6.62 -19.24
N LYS A 264 6.61 6.29 -18.37
CA LYS A 264 6.53 6.75 -16.99
C LYS A 264 5.93 5.65 -16.13
N ILE A 265 6.58 5.39 -14.99
CA ILE A 265 6.13 4.43 -13.99
C ILE A 265 5.94 5.16 -12.66
N TYR A 266 4.80 4.92 -12.02
CA TYR A 266 4.49 5.45 -10.71
C TYR A 266 4.74 4.36 -9.66
N ILE A 267 5.67 4.61 -8.75
CA ILE A 267 5.93 3.72 -7.63
C ILE A 267 4.94 4.04 -6.53
N ILE A 268 4.14 3.04 -6.15
CA ILE A 268 3.06 3.19 -5.17
C ILE A 268 3.43 2.44 -3.90
N HIS A 269 3.46 3.14 -2.77
CA HIS A 269 3.38 2.46 -1.46
C HIS A 269 1.92 2.16 -1.16
N ALA A 270 1.57 0.88 -1.16
CA ALA A 270 0.20 0.43 -0.95
C ALA A 270 -0.29 0.74 0.47
N ILE A 271 -1.52 1.24 0.58
CA ILE A 271 -2.26 1.35 1.85
C ILE A 271 -3.26 0.21 1.94
N ALA A 272 -3.99 -0.07 0.86
CA ALA A 272 -4.98 -1.14 0.83
C ALA A 272 -5.13 -1.73 -0.57
N LEU A 273 -5.32 -3.04 -0.67
CA LEU A 273 -5.81 -3.73 -1.86
C LEU A 273 -7.03 -4.56 -1.47
N TYR A 274 -8.13 -4.45 -2.21
CA TYR A 274 -9.37 -5.15 -1.90
C TYR A 274 -10.25 -5.38 -3.12
N TYR A 275 -11.10 -6.40 -3.05
CA TYR A 275 -12.27 -6.48 -3.93
C TYR A 275 -13.43 -5.73 -3.30
N GLU A 276 -14.25 -5.09 -4.13
CA GLU A 276 -15.49 -4.48 -3.70
C GLU A 276 -16.65 -5.08 -4.48
N SER A 277 -17.61 -5.65 -3.74
CA SER A 277 -18.87 -6.20 -4.24
C SER A 277 -20.04 -5.32 -3.86
#